data_AF-A0A3B4WSX9-F1
#
_entry.id   AF-A0A3B4WSX9-F1
#
_cell.length_a   1.000
_cell.length_b   1.000
_cell.length_c   1.000
_cell.angle_alpha   90.00
_cell.angle_beta   90.00
_cell.angle_gamma   90.00
#
_symmetry.space_group_name_H-M   'P 1'
#
loop_
_entity.id
_entity.type
_entity.pdbx_description
1 polymer ?
#
loop_
_entity_poly.entity_id
_entity_poly.type
_entity_poly.pdbx_seq_one_letter_code
_entity_poly.pdbx_strand_id
1 'polypeptide(L)'
;MIHIHLVFLSILIFFVYVGFVQANQCNNVFGCLEEEQFERCTCYRDCGYDGEPVCGSDGQLYQNQCQMEVFACRNGTRIKQVPLSQCPHSKSSLIAQHLTSPGPQSHFSQTP
;
A
#
# COMPACT_ATOMS: atom_id res chain seq x y z
N MET A 1 36.68 29.60 -30.74
CA MET A 1 36.94 28.70 -29.59
C MET A 1 36.08 29.03 -28.37
N ILE A 2 36.03 30.29 -27.92
CA ILE A 2 35.26 30.71 -26.72
C ILE A 2 33.75 30.43 -26.81
N HIS A 3 33.14 30.67 -27.98
CA HIS A 3 31.71 30.40 -28.19
C HIS A 3 31.35 28.91 -28.02
N ILE A 4 32.22 28.00 -28.47
CA ILE A 4 32.01 26.55 -28.36
C ILE A 4 32.13 26.11 -26.89
N HIS A 5 33.06 26.70 -26.14
CA HIS A 5 33.19 26.48 -24.70
C HIS A 5 31.95 26.94 -23.92
N LEU A 6 31.38 28.10 -24.24
CA LEU A 6 30.18 28.63 -23.58
C LEU A 6 28.94 27.78 -23.89
N VAL A 7 28.80 27.31 -25.13
CA VAL A 7 27.72 26.39 -25.52
C VAL A 7 27.83 25.08 -24.77
N PHE A 8 29.03 24.49 -24.68
CA PHE A 8 29.25 23.25 -23.92
C PHE A 8 28.95 23.43 -22.42
N LEU A 9 29.35 24.56 -21.83
CA LEU A 9 29.05 24.88 -20.44
C LEU A 9 27.54 24.98 -20.17
N SER A 10 26.80 25.64 -21.08
CA SER A 10 25.34 25.78 -20.97
C SER A 10 24.60 24.44 -21.12
N ILE A 11 25.08 23.57 -21.99
CA ILE A 11 24.55 22.22 -22.19
C ILE A 11 24.80 21.36 -20.96
N LEU A 12 26.00 21.42 -20.36
CA LEU A 12 26.30 20.75 -19.10
C LEU A 12 25.42 21.27 -17.96
N ILE A 13 25.21 22.59 -17.85
CA ILE A 13 24.31 23.17 -16.84
C ILE A 13 22.87 22.70 -17.06
N PHE A 14 22.40 22.64 -18.31
CA PHE A 14 21.07 22.12 -18.64
C PHE A 14 20.95 20.62 -18.32
N PHE A 15 21.98 19.81 -18.61
CA PHE A 15 22.02 18.39 -18.22
C PHE A 15 22.12 18.19 -16.72
N VAL A 16 22.80 19.06 -15.98
CA VAL A 16 22.85 19.03 -14.50
C VAL A 16 21.49 19.44 -13.92
N TYR A 17 20.80 20.41 -14.54
CA TYR A 17 19.49 20.88 -14.10
C TYR A 17 18.35 19.91 -14.44
N VAL A 18 18.37 19.32 -15.65
CA VAL A 18 17.35 18.38 -16.14
C VAL A 18 17.67 16.94 -15.71
N GLY A 19 18.94 16.60 -15.47
CA GLY A 19 19.40 15.25 -15.10
C GLY A 19 19.34 14.93 -13.60
N PHE A 20 19.09 15.92 -12.74
CA PHE A 20 18.91 15.70 -11.30
C PHE A 20 17.44 15.49 -10.87
N VAL A 21 16.51 15.43 -11.82
CA VAL A 21 15.14 14.95 -11.58
C VAL A 21 15.01 13.54 -12.13
N GLN A 22 15.87 12.64 -11.67
CA GLN A 22 15.42 11.26 -11.53
C GLN A 22 14.55 11.29 -10.29
N ALA A 23 13.25 11.43 -10.50
CA ALA A 23 12.28 11.11 -9.47
C ALA A 23 12.63 9.70 -8.99
N ASN A 24 13.31 9.64 -7.85
CA ASN A 24 13.65 8.41 -7.19
C ASN A 24 12.34 7.66 -7.09
N GLN A 25 12.22 6.55 -7.80
CA GLN A 25 11.04 5.71 -7.70
C GLN A 25 11.03 5.23 -6.24
N CYS A 26 10.26 5.89 -5.36
CA CYS A 26 10.04 5.45 -3.98
C CYS A 26 9.47 4.02 -4.11
N ASN A 27 10.32 3.02 -3.97
CA ASN A 27 9.91 1.63 -3.87
C ASN A 27 9.49 1.44 -2.42
N ASN A 28 8.19 1.39 -2.19
CA ASN A 28 7.47 1.31 -0.91
C ASN A 28 7.84 0.12 0.01
N VAL A 29 8.86 -0.66 -0.36
CA VAL A 29 9.36 -1.84 0.36
C VAL A 29 10.78 -1.64 0.93
N PHE A 30 11.58 -0.72 0.37
CA PHE A 30 12.88 -0.35 0.93
C PHE A 30 12.80 1.13 1.33
N GLY A 31 12.79 1.39 2.63
CA GLY A 31 12.99 2.75 3.13
C GLY A 31 14.23 3.36 2.49
N CYS A 32 14.16 4.65 2.16
CA CYS A 32 15.31 5.37 1.64
C CYS A 32 16.47 5.22 2.63
N LEU A 33 17.60 4.72 2.13
CA LEU A 33 18.86 4.79 2.84
C LEU A 33 19.19 6.28 3.01
N GLU A 34 19.41 6.71 4.25
CA GLU A 34 19.98 8.01 4.64
C GLU A 34 21.11 8.43 3.67
N GLU A 35 21.32 9.69 3.26
CA GLU A 35 21.21 10.97 3.96
C GLU A 35 20.79 12.11 2.98
N GLU A 36 20.27 13.20 3.55
CA GLU A 36 20.23 14.56 2.96
C GLU A 36 19.53 14.77 1.60
N GLN A 37 18.20 14.59 1.57
CA GLN A 37 17.23 15.59 1.10
C GLN A 37 15.81 15.03 1.24
N PHE A 38 15.13 15.53 2.25
CA PHE A 38 13.91 14.96 2.81
C PHE A 38 12.67 15.41 2.03
N GLU A 39 12.42 14.79 0.88
CA GLU A 39 11.04 14.52 0.52
C GLU A 39 10.65 13.26 1.30
N ARG A 40 9.86 13.42 2.37
CA ARG A 40 9.28 12.28 3.10
C ARG A 40 8.63 11.37 2.05
N CYS A 41 9.17 10.17 1.78
CA CYS A 41 8.38 9.13 1.13
C CYS A 41 7.24 8.84 2.12
N THR A 42 6.11 9.53 1.93
CA THR A 42 4.96 9.38 2.79
C THR A 42 4.28 8.10 2.37
N CYS A 43 4.01 7.22 3.33
CA CYS A 43 3.21 6.02 3.12
C CYS A 43 1.71 6.36 3.03
N TYR A 44 1.41 7.45 2.33
CA TYR A 44 0.07 7.95 2.10
C TYR A 44 -0.26 7.80 0.61
N ARG A 45 -1.19 6.89 0.33
CA ARG A 45 -1.92 6.83 -0.94
C ARG A 45 -3.39 6.80 -0.61
N ASP A 46 -4.18 7.52 -1.42
CA ASP A 46 -5.63 7.40 -1.38
C ASP A 46 -6.01 6.09 -2.07
N CYS A 47 -6.23 5.05 -1.26
CA CYS A 47 -6.70 3.77 -1.75
C CYS A 47 -8.23 3.80 -1.68
N GLY A 48 -8.88 3.80 -2.84
CA GLY A 48 -10.31 3.56 -2.92
C GLY A 48 -10.70 2.19 -2.34
N TYR A 49 -12.00 1.92 -2.34
CA TYR A 49 -12.55 0.64 -1.88
C TYR A 49 -12.72 -0.38 -3.01
N ASP A 50 -12.38 0.01 -4.23
CA ASP A 50 -12.43 -0.86 -5.40
C ASP A 50 -11.26 -1.85 -5.39
N GLY A 51 -11.55 -3.11 -5.71
CA GLY A 51 -10.58 -4.18 -5.83
C GLY A 51 -10.98 -5.46 -5.12
N GLU A 52 -10.22 -6.52 -5.40
CA GLU A 52 -10.41 -7.82 -4.78
C GLU A 52 -9.60 -7.93 -3.48
N PRO A 53 -10.13 -8.61 -2.45
CA PRO A 53 -9.43 -8.82 -1.20
C PRO A 53 -8.18 -9.66 -1.40
N VAL A 54 -7.09 -9.26 -0.75
CA VAL A 54 -5.78 -9.92 -0.85
C VAL A 54 -5.34 -10.43 0.51
N CYS A 55 -4.71 -11.61 0.56
CA CYS A 55 -4.08 -12.11 1.76
C CYS A 55 -2.61 -11.72 1.75
N GLY A 56 -2.13 -11.09 2.83
CA GLY A 56 -0.72 -10.78 3.02
C GLY A 56 0.04 -11.95 3.63
N SER A 57 1.36 -11.98 3.41
CA SER A 57 2.28 -12.96 4.00
C SER A 57 2.38 -12.88 5.53
N ASP A 58 1.82 -11.83 6.11
CA ASP A 58 1.60 -11.62 7.54
C ASP A 58 0.33 -12.31 8.06
N GLY A 59 -0.43 -12.98 7.18
CA GLY A 59 -1.67 -13.68 7.53
C GLY A 59 -2.89 -12.76 7.66
N GLN A 60 -2.76 -11.49 7.28
CA GLN A 60 -3.84 -10.51 7.33
C GLN A 60 -4.53 -10.36 5.98
N LEU A 61 -5.87 -10.22 6.00
CA LEU A 61 -6.65 -9.90 4.80
C LEU A 61 -6.74 -8.38 4.63
N TYR A 62 -6.42 -7.91 3.44
CA TYR A 62 -6.51 -6.51 3.04
C TYR A 62 -7.61 -6.36 1.99
N GLN A 63 -8.36 -5.25 2.02
CA GLN A 63 -9.50 -5.05 1.10
C GLN A 63 -9.06 -5.00 -0.37
N ASN A 64 -7.86 -4.49 -0.63
CA ASN A 64 -7.23 -4.52 -1.94
C ASN A 64 -5.70 -4.45 -1.79
N GLN A 65 -5.01 -4.62 -2.91
CA GLN A 65 -3.55 -4.55 -2.97
C GLN A 65 -3.00 -3.20 -2.52
N CYS A 66 -3.67 -2.08 -2.84
CA CYS A 66 -3.22 -0.75 -2.44
C CYS A 66 -3.15 -0.62 -0.91
N GLN A 67 -4.19 -1.06 -0.21
CA GLN A 67 -4.21 -1.03 1.26
C GLN A 67 -3.13 -1.92 1.88
N MET A 68 -2.85 -3.08 1.30
CA MET A 68 -1.73 -3.94 1.71
C MET A 68 -0.38 -3.22 1.59
N GLU A 69 -0.15 -2.56 0.45
CA GLU A 69 1.09 -1.82 0.18
C GLU A 69 1.26 -0.60 1.08
N VAL A 70 0.18 0.14 1.34
CA VAL A 70 0.18 1.28 2.27
C VAL A 70 0.49 0.82 3.69
N PHE A 71 -0.11 -0.30 4.13
CA PHE A 71 0.16 -0.86 5.44
C PHE A 71 1.62 -1.34 5.56
N ALA A 72 2.11 -2.08 4.57
CA ALA A 72 3.51 -2.52 4.49
C ALA A 72 4.47 -1.34 4.60
N CYS A 73 4.21 -0.27 3.85
CA CYS A 73 5.00 0.96 3.89
C CYS A 73 4.95 1.61 5.28
N ARG A 74 3.76 1.82 5.86
CA ARG A 74 3.59 2.49 7.16
C ARG A 74 4.25 1.75 8.30
N ASN A 75 4.25 0.42 8.23
CA ASN A 75 4.82 -0.44 9.26
C ASN A 75 6.30 -0.75 9.01
N GLY A 76 6.88 -0.29 7.90
CA GLY A 76 8.25 -0.62 7.50
C GLY A 76 8.46 -2.13 7.28
N THR A 77 7.41 -2.86 6.94
CA THR A 77 7.44 -4.32 6.75
C THR A 77 7.27 -4.68 5.28
N ARG A 78 7.85 -5.81 4.88
CA ARG A 78 7.66 -6.35 3.53
C ARG A 78 6.54 -7.39 3.54
N ILE A 79 5.37 -7.01 3.06
CA ILE A 79 4.22 -7.90 2.90
C ILE A 79 4.13 -8.33 1.45
N LYS A 80 4.06 -9.64 1.22
CA LYS A 80 3.80 -10.21 -0.11
C LYS A 80 2.37 -10.71 -0.16
N GLN A 81 1.71 -10.56 -1.30
CA GLN A 81 0.45 -11.25 -1.53
C GLN A 81 0.68 -12.76 -1.53
N VAL A 82 -0.17 -13.49 -0.80
CA VAL A 82 -0.21 -14.94 -0.74
C VAL A 82 -1.62 -15.43 -1.07
N PRO A 83 -1.80 -16.73 -1.38
CA PRO A 83 -3.13 -17.31 -1.61
C PRO A 83 -4.11 -17.00 -0.47
N LEU A 84 -5.36 -16.68 -0.81
CA LEU A 84 -6.42 -16.38 0.18
C LEU A 84 -6.65 -17.52 1.18
N SER A 85 -6.30 -18.76 0.82
CA SER A 85 -6.35 -19.92 1.71
C SER A 85 -5.45 -19.80 2.94
N GLN A 86 -4.46 -18.91 2.93
CA GLN A 86 -3.55 -18.67 4.05
C GLN A 86 -4.10 -17.68 5.07
N CYS A 87 -5.19 -16.97 4.74
CA CYS A 87 -5.86 -16.05 5.66
C CYS A 87 -7.18 -16.64 6.17
N PRO A 88 -7.42 -16.67 7.49
CA PRO A 88 -8.64 -17.25 8.08
C PRO A 88 -9.92 -16.45 7.78
N HIS A 89 -9.79 -15.16 7.44
CA HIS A 89 -10.91 -14.23 7.28
C HIS A 89 -11.51 -14.15 5.85
N SER A 90 -10.96 -14.86 4.86
CA SER A 90 -11.57 -14.95 3.52
C SER A 90 -12.97 -15.59 3.56
N LYS A 91 -13.28 -16.35 4.62
CA LYS A 91 -14.58 -17.01 4.78
C LYS A 91 -15.60 -16.15 5.53
N SER A 92 -15.22 -15.15 6.34
CA SER A 92 -16.20 -14.43 7.18
C SER A 92 -17.02 -13.39 6.43
N SER A 93 -16.56 -12.87 5.28
CA SER A 93 -17.35 -11.90 4.49
C SER A 93 -18.38 -12.58 3.58
N LEU A 94 -18.05 -13.76 3.01
CA LEU A 94 -19.03 -14.54 2.23
C LEU A 94 -20.07 -15.24 3.12
N ILE A 95 -19.83 -15.38 4.42
CA ILE A 95 -20.80 -15.95 5.37
C ILE A 95 -21.67 -14.85 6.01
N ALA A 96 -21.27 -13.57 5.96
CA ALA A 96 -22.02 -12.45 6.55
C ALA A 96 -23.20 -11.92 5.71
N GLN A 97 -23.47 -12.48 4.52
CA GLN A 97 -24.66 -12.13 3.73
C GLN A 97 -25.67 -13.25 3.51
N HIS A 98 -25.49 -14.44 4.13
CA HIS A 98 -26.58 -15.42 4.04
C HIS A 98 -26.94 -16.28 5.25
N LEU A 99 -26.10 -16.52 6.27
CA LEU A 99 -26.56 -17.35 7.39
C LEU A 99 -25.97 -16.93 8.74
N THR A 100 -26.84 -16.37 9.58
CA THR A 100 -26.94 -16.49 11.05
C THR A 100 -26.98 -15.15 11.79
N SER A 101 -28.10 -14.44 11.65
CA SER A 101 -28.81 -14.01 12.84
C SER A 101 -30.29 -14.35 12.63
N PRO A 102 -30.80 -15.30 13.42
CA PRO A 102 -31.78 -14.85 14.40
C PRO A 102 -31.52 -15.46 15.78
N GLY A 103 -31.56 -14.61 16.81
CA GLY A 103 -31.86 -15.06 18.16
C GLY A 103 -31.36 -14.13 19.26
N PRO A 104 -32.13 -13.10 19.66
CA PRO A 104 -32.29 -12.85 21.08
C PRO A 104 -33.18 -13.97 21.65
N GLN A 105 -32.65 -14.78 22.57
CA GLN A 105 -33.45 -15.76 23.29
C GLN A 105 -34.39 -15.03 24.25
N SER A 106 -35.65 -14.83 23.85
CA SER A 106 -36.72 -14.39 24.73
C SER A 106 -38.05 -15.02 24.35
N HIS A 107 -38.33 -16.24 24.81
CA HIS A 107 -39.69 -16.66 25.18
C HIS A 107 -39.66 -18.02 25.91
N PHE A 108 -39.91 -18.01 27.22
CA PHE A 108 -40.76 -19.03 27.84
C PHE A 108 -41.48 -18.36 29.01
N SER A 109 -42.57 -17.70 28.69
CA SER A 109 -43.66 -17.42 29.61
C SER A 109 -44.90 -18.13 29.06
N GLN A 110 -45.69 -18.69 29.97
CA GLN A 110 -47.01 -19.34 29.83
C GLN A 110 -46.95 -20.88 29.74
N THR A 111 -47.07 -21.60 30.88
CA THR A 111 -48.28 -22.01 31.67
C THR A 111 -48.65 -23.47 31.36
N PRO A 112 -49.26 -24.25 32.28
CA PRO A 112 -50.48 -23.96 33.05
C PRO A 112 -50.26 -23.27 34.40
#